data_AF-A0A1C5LTP8-F1
#
_entry.id   AF-A0A1C5LTP8-F1
#
_cell.length_a   1.000
_cell.length_b   1.000
_cell.length_c   1.000
_cell.angle_alpha   90.00
_cell.angle_beta   90.00
_cell.angle_gamma   90.00
#
_symmetry.space_group_name_H-M   'P 1'
#
loop_
_entity.id
_entity.type
_entity.pdbx_description
1 polymer ?
#
loop_
_entity_poly.entity_id
_entity_poly.type
_entity_poly.pdbx_seq_one_letter_code
_entity_poly.pdbx_strand_id
1 'polypeptide(L)'
;MKKNFILCGLTGWCLEIFWTGLHAFLQGETTMIGKTSLLMFPIYGCASVIPIVYQRISRIPTACRGLVYTAGIFFTEFTSGSILKHFHMCPWNYNDAPLQYKGLIRLDYAPLWFITGLLFEKILTKPS
;
A
#
# COMPACT_ATOMS: atom_id res chain seq x y z
N MET A 1 11.08 11.16 -10.88
CA MET A 1 9.73 11.21 -10.26
C MET A 1 8.66 10.54 -11.10
N LYS A 2 8.36 10.99 -12.33
CA LYS A 2 7.30 10.38 -13.17
C LYS A 2 7.45 8.86 -13.39
N LYS A 3 8.65 8.38 -13.72
CA LYS A 3 8.94 6.94 -13.88
C LYS A 3 8.67 6.14 -12.59
N ASN A 4 9.12 6.66 -11.44
CA ASN A 4 8.93 6.02 -10.14
C ASN A 4 7.45 5.98 -9.72
N PHE A 5 6.68 7.03 -10.03
CA PHE A 5 5.24 7.06 -9.76
C PHE A 5 4.51 5.95 -10.53
N ILE A 6 4.78 5.80 -11.82
CA ILE A 6 4.17 4.76 -12.66
C ILE A 6 4.61 3.38 -12.17
N LEU A 7 5.91 3.20 -11.87
CA LEU A 7 6.43 1.94 -11.33
C LEU A 7 5.74 1.57 -10.02
N CYS A 8 5.64 2.51 -9.07
CA CYS A 8 4.96 2.30 -7.80
C CYS A 8 3.48 1.98 -7.98
N GLY A 9 2.79 2.71 -8.86
CA GLY A 9 1.38 2.46 -9.19
C GLY A 9 1.15 1.05 -9.74
N LEU A 10 1.96 0.64 -10.72
CA LEU A 10 1.88 -0.70 -11.32
C LEU A 10 2.24 -1.80 -10.31
N THR A 11 3.32 -1.63 -9.56
CA THR A 11 3.72 -2.61 -8.53
C THR A 11 2.66 -2.75 -7.45
N GLY A 12 2.08 -1.64 -6.99
CA GLY A 12 0.99 -1.65 -6.01
C GLY A 12 -0.25 -2.37 -6.53
N TRP A 13 -0.68 -2.09 -7.75
CA TRP A 13 -1.77 -2.84 -8.40
C TRP A 13 -1.48 -4.34 -8.52
N CYS A 14 -0.29 -4.72 -8.98
CA CYS A 14 0.07 -6.12 -9.08
C CYS A 14 0.04 -6.81 -7.71
N LEU A 15 0.53 -6.14 -6.66
CA LEU A 15 0.47 -6.65 -5.29
C LEU A 15 -0.98 -6.80 -4.80
N GLU A 16 -1.86 -5.84 -5.10
CA GLU A 16 -3.26 -5.89 -4.70
C GLU A 16 -4.03 -7.00 -5.43
N ILE A 17 -3.83 -7.15 -6.74
CA ILE A 17 -4.41 -8.23 -7.54
C ILE A 17 -3.92 -9.58 -7.01
N PHE A 18 -2.62 -9.70 -6.72
CA PHE A 18 -2.05 -10.93 -6.15
C PHE A 18 -2.65 -11.23 -4.77
N TRP A 19 -2.75 -10.21 -3.90
CA TRP A 19 -3.30 -10.36 -2.56
C TRP A 19 -4.77 -10.77 -2.56
N THR A 20 -5.58 -10.11 -3.37
CA THR A 20 -7.02 -10.43 -3.50
C THR A 20 -7.25 -11.79 -4.15
N GLY A 21 -6.47 -12.15 -5.17
CA GLY A 21 -6.51 -13.48 -5.78
C GLY A 21 -6.08 -14.59 -4.82
N LEU A 22 -5.04 -14.36 -4.01
CA LEU A 22 -4.61 -15.29 -2.96
C LEU A 22 -5.69 -15.42 -1.87
N HIS A 23 -6.35 -14.32 -1.51
CA HIS A 23 -7.45 -14.37 -0.55
C HIS A 23 -8.64 -15.18 -1.08
N ALA A 24 -8.99 -15.01 -2.37
CA ALA A 24 -10.02 -15.83 -3.02
C ALA A 24 -9.66 -17.32 -3.00
N PHE A 25 -8.39 -17.66 -3.28
CA PHE A 25 -7.88 -19.03 -3.17
C PHE A 25 -8.06 -19.61 -1.77
N LEU A 26 -7.67 -18.85 -0.73
CA LEU A 26 -7.78 -19.28 0.67
C LEU A 26 -9.23 -19.44 1.13
N GLN A 27 -10.18 -18.74 0.51
CA GLN A 27 -11.62 -18.91 0.74
C GLN A 27 -12.22 -20.09 -0.04
N GLY A 28 -11.42 -20.81 -0.84
CA GLY A 28 -11.85 -21.97 -1.60
C GLY A 28 -12.26 -21.68 -3.04
N GLU A 29 -12.13 -20.43 -3.51
CA GLU A 29 -12.37 -20.07 -4.91
C GLU A 29 -11.13 -20.40 -5.77
N THR A 30 -11.21 -21.51 -6.52
CA THR A 30 -10.10 -22.00 -7.36
C THR A 30 -9.82 -21.12 -8.58
N THR A 31 -10.73 -20.21 -8.92
CA THR A 31 -10.57 -19.24 -10.02
C THR A 31 -9.57 -18.14 -9.69
N MET A 32 -9.27 -17.90 -8.40
CA MET A 32 -8.26 -16.95 -7.90
C MET A 32 -8.40 -15.54 -8.50
N ILE A 33 -9.64 -15.06 -8.65
CA ILE A 33 -9.90 -13.76 -9.29
C ILE A 33 -9.42 -12.63 -8.36
N GLY A 34 -8.32 -11.98 -8.75
CA GLY A 34 -7.86 -10.75 -8.12
C GLY A 34 -8.62 -9.52 -8.62
N LYS A 35 -8.93 -8.60 -7.72
CA LYS A 35 -9.66 -7.35 -8.00
C LYS A 35 -8.87 -6.17 -7.46
N THR A 36 -8.86 -5.06 -8.20
CA THR A 36 -8.29 -3.78 -7.77
C THR A 36 -9.16 -2.65 -8.34
N SER A 37 -9.10 -1.47 -7.73
CA SER A 37 -9.76 -0.27 -8.23
C SER A 37 -8.79 0.62 -9.00
N LEU A 38 -9.30 1.30 -10.05
CA LEU A 38 -8.51 2.27 -10.80
C LEU A 38 -8.02 3.43 -9.93
N LEU A 39 -8.77 3.75 -8.88
CA LEU A 39 -8.44 4.80 -7.91
C LEU A 39 -7.25 4.44 -7.01
N MET A 40 -6.88 3.16 -6.92
CA MET A 40 -5.72 2.71 -6.15
C MET A 40 -4.39 3.07 -6.82
N PHE A 41 -4.37 3.24 -8.15
CA PHE A 41 -3.16 3.59 -8.88
C PHE A 41 -2.49 4.87 -8.39
N PRO A 42 -3.19 6.02 -8.30
CA PRO A 42 -2.56 7.23 -7.81
C PRO A 42 -2.12 7.11 -6.35
N ILE A 43 -2.86 6.36 -5.53
CA ILE A 43 -2.53 6.12 -4.12
C ILE A 43 -1.21 5.35 -4.01
N TYR A 44 -1.08 4.24 -4.75
CA TYR A 44 0.18 3.50 -4.80
C TYR A 44 1.30 4.30 -5.46
N GLY A 45 1.00 5.13 -6.46
CA GLY A 45 1.96 6.04 -7.08
C GLY A 45 2.59 7.02 -6.09
N CYS A 46 1.87 7.44 -5.03
CA CYS A 46 2.43 8.26 -3.94
C CYS A 46 3.60 7.60 -3.20
N ALA A 47 3.72 6.26 -3.25
CA ALA A 47 4.90 5.56 -2.72
C ALA A 47 6.22 5.96 -3.41
N SER A 48 6.16 6.65 -4.56
CA SER A 48 7.34 7.23 -5.22
C SER A 48 8.06 8.31 -4.41
N VAL A 49 7.51 8.75 -3.27
CA VAL A 49 8.16 9.63 -2.28
C VAL A 49 9.16 8.88 -1.40
N ILE A 50 9.07 7.54 -1.30
CA ILE A 50 9.96 6.68 -0.48
C ILE A 50 11.46 6.96 -0.70
N PRO A 51 11.98 7.16 -1.92
CA PRO A 51 13.41 7.44 -2.13
C PRO A 51 13.86 8.77 -1.50
N ILE A 52 12.99 9.77 -1.49
CA ILE A 52 13.27 11.08 -0.88
C ILE A 52 13.34 10.92 0.65
N VAL A 53 12.42 10.14 1.22
CA VAL A 53 12.43 9.80 2.64
C VAL A 53 13.69 8.98 2.97
N TYR A 54 14.00 7.97 2.17
CA TYR A 54 15.16 7.11 2.34
C TYR A 54 16.48 7.89 2.40
N GLN A 55 16.67 8.91 1.55
CA GLN A 55 17.87 9.75 1.61
C GLN A 55 18.05 10.41 2.98
N ARG A 56 16.96 10.76 3.67
CA ARG A 56 16.98 11.37 5.01
C ARG A 56 17.16 10.35 6.13
N ILE A 57 16.62 9.14 5.98
CA ILE A 57 16.63 8.10 7.03
C ILE A 57 17.59 6.93 6.74
N SER A 58 18.46 7.06 5.73
CA SER A 58 19.35 5.99 5.26
C SER A 58 20.26 5.41 6.36
N ARG A 59 20.65 6.24 7.34
CA ARG A 59 21.52 5.88 8.47
C ARG A 59 20.79 5.10 9.58
N ILE A 60 19.46 5.05 9.55
CA ILE A 60 18.63 4.38 10.56
C ILE A 60 18.51 2.89 10.20
N PRO A 61 18.41 1.97 11.19
CA PRO A 61 18.24 0.55 10.94
C PRO A 61 17.00 0.24 10.08
N THR A 62 17.10 -0.80 9.25
CA THR A 62 16.05 -1.23 8.33
C THR A 62 14.69 -1.42 9.03
N ALA A 63 14.69 -1.94 10.26
CA ALA A 63 13.46 -2.12 11.03
C ALA A 63 12.74 -0.79 11.31
N CYS A 64 13.49 0.23 11.75
CA CYS A 64 12.93 1.55 11.99
C CYS A 64 12.48 2.23 10.69
N ARG A 65 13.19 2.02 9.57
CA ARG A 65 12.75 2.51 8.25
C ARG A 65 11.42 1.88 7.83
N GLY A 66 11.28 0.56 8.01
CA GLY A 66 10.04 -0.15 7.76
C GLY A 66 8.87 0.43 8.54
N LEU A 67 9.06 0.75 9.83
CA LEU A 67 8.03 1.41 10.66
C LEU A 67 7.64 2.79 10.12
N VAL A 68 8.62 3.60 9.68
CA VAL A 68 8.35 4.90 9.05
C VAL A 68 7.53 4.75 7.78
N TYR A 69 7.84 3.75 6.94
CA TYR A 69 7.05 3.49 5.74
C TYR A 69 5.64 2.99 6.06
N THR A 70 5.49 2.08 7.02
CA THR A 70 4.17 1.62 7.49
C THR A 70 3.31 2.80 7.94
N ALA A 71 3.86 3.71 8.76
CA ALA A 71 3.16 4.90 9.21
C ALA A 71 2.76 5.82 8.05
N GLY A 72 3.67 6.05 7.10
CA GLY A 72 3.39 6.85 5.91
C GLY A 72 2.33 6.23 4.99
N ILE A 73 2.34 4.91 4.83
CA ILE A 73 1.34 4.18 4.05
C ILE A 73 -0.04 4.31 4.73
N PHE A 74 -0.13 4.05 6.04
CA PHE A 74 -1.38 4.24 6.77
C PHE A 74 -1.90 5.67 6.71
N PHE A 75 -1.01 6.67 6.80
CA PHE A 75 -1.41 8.07 6.64
C PHE A 75 -1.96 8.35 5.24
N THR A 76 -1.32 7.83 4.20
CA THR A 76 -1.77 7.99 2.81
C THR A 76 -3.09 7.26 2.56
N GLU A 77 -3.24 6.05 3.07
CA GLU A 77 -4.47 5.25 3.01
C GLU A 77 -5.61 5.96 3.73
N PHE A 78 -5.38 6.49 4.94
CA PHE A 78 -6.38 7.22 5.70
C PHE A 78 -6.83 8.51 5.01
N THR A 79 -5.87 9.31 4.54
CA THR A 79 -6.16 10.59 3.88
C THR A 79 -6.88 10.37 2.57
N SER A 80 -6.38 9.47 1.72
CA SER A 80 -7.01 9.11 0.44
C SER A 80 -8.39 8.50 0.66
N GLY A 81 -8.52 7.56 1.60
CA GLY A 81 -9.78 6.95 1.97
C GLY A 81 -10.78 7.95 2.53
N SER A 82 -10.35 8.91 3.34
CA SER A 82 -11.23 9.97 3.88
C SER A 82 -11.75 10.89 2.78
N ILE A 83 -10.87 11.32 1.86
CA ILE A 83 -11.24 12.15 0.70
C ILE A 83 -12.21 11.38 -0.19
N LEU A 84 -11.89 10.14 -0.57
CA LEU A 84 -12.73 9.32 -1.43
C LEU A 84 -14.08 8.98 -0.77
N LYS A 85 -14.09 8.73 0.55
CA LYS A 85 -15.33 8.50 1.32
C LYS A 85 -16.22 9.73 1.34
N HIS A 86 -15.66 10.93 1.42
CA HIS A 86 -16.42 12.18 1.31
C HIS A 86 -17.14 12.31 -0.04
N PHE A 87 -16.53 11.84 -1.13
CA PHE A 87 -17.14 11.81 -2.45
C PHE A 87 -17.93 10.53 -2.76
N HIS A 88 -18.15 9.64 -1.78
CA HIS A 88 -18.79 8.32 -1.98
C HIS A 88 -18.10 7.41 -3.00
N MET A 89 -16.79 7.59 -3.22
CA MET A 89 -15.97 6.84 -4.18
C MET A 89 -14.92 5.92 -3.52
N CYS A 90 -14.99 5.72 -2.20
CA CYS A 90 -14.02 4.88 -1.49
C CYS A 90 -14.13 3.42 -1.99
N PRO A 91 -13.09 2.87 -2.65
CA PRO A 91 -13.20 1.56 -3.27
C PRO A 91 -13.05 0.39 -2.28
N TRP A 92 -12.64 0.68 -1.05
CA TRP A 92 -12.57 -0.31 0.03
C TRP A 92 -13.47 0.10 1.21
N ASN A 93 -13.91 -0.92 1.94
CA ASN A 93 -14.66 -0.76 3.18
C ASN A 93 -14.19 -1.83 4.17
N TYR A 94 -13.61 -1.40 5.29
CA TYR A 94 -13.09 -2.30 6.32
C TYR A 94 -13.95 -2.33 7.59
N ASN A 95 -15.21 -1.90 7.54
CA ASN A 95 -16.09 -1.86 8.72
C ASN A 95 -16.21 -3.22 9.44
N ASP A 96 -16.14 -4.33 8.71
CA ASP A 96 -16.30 -5.68 9.25
C ASP A 96 -14.98 -6.28 9.82
N ALA A 97 -13.86 -5.57 9.68
CA ALA A 97 -12.57 -6.04 10.19
C ALA A 97 -12.39 -5.68 11.68
N PRO A 98 -11.86 -6.59 12.52
CA PRO A 98 -11.82 -6.41 13.97
C PRO A 98 -10.84 -5.30 14.42
N LEU A 99 -9.77 -5.06 13.67
CA LEU A 99 -8.74 -4.05 13.97
C LEU A 99 -8.81 -2.86 13.00
N GLN A 100 -10.02 -2.48 12.60
CA GLN A 100 -10.26 -1.35 11.71
C GLN A 100 -10.29 -0.01 12.44
N TYR A 101 -9.86 1.05 11.74
CA TYR A 101 -10.05 2.43 12.16
C TYR A 101 -10.89 3.19 11.13
N LYS A 102 -12.09 3.64 11.55
CA LYS A 102 -13.08 4.40 10.76
C LYS A 102 -13.53 3.74 9.44
N GLY A 103 -13.31 2.44 9.30
CA GLY A 103 -13.56 1.62 8.11
C GLY A 103 -12.56 1.86 6.98
N LEU A 104 -11.50 2.63 7.24
CA LEU A 104 -10.57 3.12 6.22
C LEU A 104 -9.19 2.50 6.32
N ILE A 105 -8.74 2.18 7.53
CA ILE A 105 -7.45 1.54 7.79
C ILE A 105 -7.67 0.23 8.52
N ARG A 106 -6.81 -0.75 8.25
CA ARG A 106 -6.71 -2.02 8.95
C ARG A 106 -5.36 -2.14 9.65
N LEU A 107 -5.35 -2.04 10.98
CA LEU A 107 -4.09 -2.09 11.75
C LEU A 107 -3.43 -3.48 11.68
N ASP A 108 -4.21 -4.53 11.45
CA ASP A 108 -3.73 -5.87 11.17
C ASP A 108 -2.89 -5.98 9.88
N TYR A 109 -2.99 -5.02 8.97
CA TYR A 109 -2.14 -4.96 7.78
C TYR A 109 -0.77 -4.32 8.05
N ALA A 110 -0.48 -3.88 9.27
CA ALA A 110 0.81 -3.27 9.60
C ALA A 110 2.03 -4.11 9.18
N PRO A 111 2.06 -5.46 9.38
CA PRO A 111 3.18 -6.29 8.92
C PRO A 111 3.28 -6.32 7.38
N LEU A 112 2.14 -6.34 6.69
CA LEU A 112 2.09 -6.33 5.22
C LEU A 112 2.61 -4.99 4.68
N TRP A 113 2.19 -3.87 5.27
CA TRP A 113 2.67 -2.54 4.88
C TRP A 113 4.14 -2.32 5.21
N PHE A 114 4.63 -2.92 6.29
CA PHE A 114 6.05 -2.90 6.63
C PHE A 114 6.89 -3.58 5.54
N ILE A 115 6.50 -4.80 5.13
CA ILE A 115 7.18 -5.54 4.07
C ILE A 115 7.07 -4.80 2.74
N THR A 116 5.87 -4.31 2.38
CA THR A 116 5.64 -3.55 1.15
C THR A 116 6.47 -2.26 1.11
N GLY A 117 6.58 -1.54 2.23
CA GLY A 117 7.41 -0.34 2.34
C GLY A 117 8.90 -0.63 2.09
N LEU A 118 9.42 -1.70 2.69
CA LEU A 118 10.81 -2.15 2.46
C LEU A 118 11.03 -2.68 1.03
N LEU A 119 10.02 -3.32 0.43
CA LEU A 119 10.06 -3.75 -0.96
C LEU A 119 10.17 -2.53 -1.89
N PHE A 120 9.35 -1.50 -1.67
CA PHE A 120 9.43 -0.26 -2.44
C PHE A 120 10.76 0.47 -2.24
N GLU A 121 11.28 0.53 -1.01
CA GLU A 121 12.64 1.04 -0.77
C GLU A 121 13.63 0.32 -1.69
N LYS A 122 13.68 -1.02 -1.63
CA LYS A 122 14.63 -1.82 -2.38
C LYS A 122 14.47 -1.69 -3.90
N ILE A 123 13.24 -1.58 -4.41
CA ILE A 123 12.97 -1.39 -5.84
C ILE A 123 13.48 -0.03 -6.31
N LEU A 124 13.28 1.01 -5.50
CA LEU A 124 13.52 2.39 -5.92
C LEU A 124 14.92 2.91 -5.59
N THR A 125 15.64 2.27 -4.66
CA THR A 125 17.01 2.66 -4.29
C THR A 125 18.08 1.80 -4.96
N LYS A 126 17.70 0.77 -5.71
CA LYS A 126 18.66 -0.05 -6.46
C LYS A 126 19.22 0.79 -7.63
N PRO A 127 20.54 0.93 -7.77
CA PRO A 127 21.11 1.57 -8.95
C PRO A 127 20.75 0.74 -10.18
N SER A 128 20.16 1.39 -11.17
CA SER A 128 19.90 0.86 -12.53
C SER A 128 21.20 0.75 -13.31
#